data_AF-Q1MQ21-F1
#
_entry.id   AF-Q1MQ21-F1
#
_cell.length_a   1.000
_cell.length_b   1.000
_cell.length_c   1.000
_cell.angle_alpha   90.00
_cell.angle_beta   90.00
_cell.angle_gamma   90.00
#
_symmetry.space_group_name_H-M   'P 1'
#
loop_
_entity.id
_entity.type
_entity.pdbx_description
1 polymer ?
#
loop_
_entity_poly.entity_id
_entity_poly.type
_entity_poly.pdbx_seq_one_letter_code
_entity_poly.pdbx_strand_id
1 'polypeptide(L)'
;MKHDFNLLGNERACFEWVARQCYIPLANMMTAAAFLGIDSCAIEGFIKADLEKLLSDKGYIDPNEFGAACIVTFGYRKESSPPFLKTRRPEKEVVHWIN
;
A
#
# COMPACT_ATOMS: atom_id res chain seq x y z
N MET A 1 21.89 9.92 -5.43
CA MET A 1 21.35 9.42 -6.71
C MET A 1 22.38 8.92 -7.72
N LYS A 2 23.51 9.61 -8.02
CA LYS A 2 24.50 9.09 -9.01
C LYS A 2 25.35 7.90 -8.53
N HIS A 3 25.33 7.57 -7.23
CA HIS A 3 26.07 6.44 -6.62
C HIS A 3 25.15 5.52 -5.78
N ASP A 4 23.86 5.51 -6.08
CA ASP A 4 22.82 4.88 -5.24
C ASP A 4 22.20 3.66 -5.93
N PHE A 5 20.93 3.34 -5.67
CA PHE A 5 20.13 2.23 -6.26
C PHE A 5 20.06 2.10 -7.80
N ASN A 6 20.80 2.91 -8.58
CA ASN A 6 20.83 2.87 -10.05
C ASN A 6 19.43 2.89 -10.71
N LEU A 7 18.54 3.76 -10.24
CA LEU A 7 17.16 3.86 -10.72
C LEU A 7 17.01 4.79 -11.94
N LEU A 8 17.99 5.66 -12.19
CA LEU A 8 17.94 6.65 -13.25
C LEU A 8 17.82 5.98 -14.62
N GLY A 9 16.85 6.42 -15.43
CA GLY A 9 16.56 5.84 -16.75
C GLY A 9 15.63 4.62 -16.72
N ASN A 10 15.16 4.20 -15.53
CA ASN A 10 14.12 3.17 -15.39
C ASN A 10 12.91 3.74 -14.63
N GLU A 11 12.00 4.35 -15.37
CA GLU A 11 10.81 5.02 -14.82
C GLU A 11 9.95 4.08 -13.97
N ARG A 12 9.83 2.82 -14.39
CA ARG A 12 9.12 1.80 -13.61
C ARG A 12 9.78 1.56 -12.26
N ALA A 13 11.10 1.36 -12.23
CA ALA A 13 11.82 1.13 -10.98
C ALA A 13 11.78 2.35 -10.05
N CYS A 14 11.84 3.57 -10.62
CA CYS A 14 11.62 4.80 -9.89
C CYS A 14 10.22 4.84 -9.26
N PHE A 15 9.18 4.56 -10.04
CA PHE A 15 7.80 4.54 -9.55
C PHE A 15 7.62 3.49 -8.45
N GLU A 16 8.09 2.26 -8.64
CA GLU A 16 8.02 1.19 -7.64
C GLU A 16 8.81 1.53 -6.35
N TRP A 17 9.89 2.29 -6.47
CA TRP A 17 10.62 2.81 -5.31
C TRP A 17 9.80 3.83 -4.52
N VAL A 18 9.16 4.80 -5.18
CA VAL A 18 8.28 5.78 -4.53
C VAL A 18 7.02 5.11 -3.98
N ALA A 19 6.41 4.18 -4.74
CA ALA A 19 5.23 3.44 -4.32
C ALA A 19 5.47 2.68 -3.02
N ARG A 20 6.63 2.04 -2.85
CA ARG A 20 7.03 1.40 -1.57
C ARG A 20 7.04 2.39 -0.40
N GLN A 21 7.35 3.66 -0.63
CA GLN A 21 7.29 4.68 0.43
C GLN A 21 5.84 4.94 0.86
N CYS A 22 4.85 4.81 -0.02
CA CYS A 22 3.42 4.94 0.30
C CYS A 22 2.88 3.81 1.20
N TYR A 23 3.54 2.65 1.26
CA TYR A 23 3.14 1.56 2.15
C TYR A 23 3.40 1.88 3.63
N ILE A 24 4.35 2.77 3.93
CA ILE A 24 4.64 3.22 5.29
C ILE A 24 3.46 4.03 5.87
N PRO A 25 3.01 5.14 5.26
CA PRO A 25 1.84 5.85 5.74
C PRO A 25 0.56 5.00 5.64
N LEU A 26 0.43 4.11 4.65
CA LEU A 26 -0.67 3.14 4.61
C LEU A 26 -0.74 2.31 5.90
N ALA A 27 0.37 1.67 6.29
CA ALA A 27 0.44 0.87 7.51
C ALA A 27 0.18 1.71 8.78
N ASN A 28 0.69 2.95 8.82
CA ASN A 28 0.44 3.86 9.93
C ASN A 28 -1.04 4.25 10.02
N MET A 29 -1.69 4.59 8.90
CA MET A 29 -3.12 4.91 8.86
C MET A 29 -3.98 3.73 9.32
N MET A 30 -3.67 2.51 8.86
CA MET A 30 -4.40 1.31 9.26
C MET A 30 -4.22 0.99 10.76
N THR A 31 -3.00 1.17 11.28
CA THR A 31 -2.71 0.96 12.71
C THR A 31 -3.42 2.00 13.58
N ALA A 32 -3.40 3.27 13.18
CA ALA A 32 -4.13 4.33 13.85
C ALA A 32 -5.65 4.10 13.79
N ALA A 33 -6.18 3.67 12.64
CA ALA A 33 -7.59 3.29 12.50
C ALA A 33 -7.96 2.18 13.48
N ALA A 34 -7.16 1.11 13.56
CA ALA A 34 -7.40 0.02 14.50
C ALA A 34 -7.39 0.49 15.96
N PHE A 35 -6.48 1.39 16.33
CA PHE A 35 -6.43 2.00 17.66
C PHE A 35 -7.72 2.79 17.98
N LEU A 36 -8.30 3.45 16.97
CA LEU A 36 -9.56 4.19 17.08
C LEU A 36 -10.81 3.31 16.95
N GLY A 37 -10.67 1.99 16.81
CA GLY A 37 -11.80 1.08 16.60
C GLY A 37 -12.41 1.15 15.18
N ILE A 38 -11.67 1.70 14.21
CA ILE A 38 -12.05 1.78 12.81
C ILE A 38 -11.43 0.61 12.05
N ASP A 39 -12.23 -0.09 11.25
CA ASP A 39 -11.78 -1.12 10.33
C ASP A 39 -11.07 -0.55 9.12
N SER A 40 -10.09 -1.28 8.61
CA SER A 40 -9.41 -0.94 7.37
C SER A 40 -9.09 -2.16 6.51
N CYS A 41 -9.00 -1.94 5.20
CA CYS A 41 -8.59 -2.95 4.23
C CYS A 41 -7.64 -2.32 3.20
N ALA A 42 -6.40 -2.82 3.14
CA ALA A 42 -5.45 -2.48 2.08
C ALA A 42 -5.77 -3.27 0.80
N ILE A 43 -5.71 -2.61 -0.35
CA ILE A 43 -6.18 -3.15 -1.63
C ILE A 43 -5.15 -2.85 -2.73
N GLU A 44 -4.63 -3.93 -3.32
CA GLU A 44 -3.85 -3.92 -4.58
C GLU A 44 -4.64 -4.52 -5.76
N GLY A 45 -5.79 -5.14 -5.48
CA GLY A 45 -6.62 -5.83 -6.47
C GLY A 45 -7.44 -4.89 -7.35
N PHE A 46 -6.78 -4.00 -8.09
CA PHE A 46 -7.40 -3.07 -9.04
C PHE A 46 -6.62 -3.02 -10.37
N ILE A 47 -7.30 -2.61 -11.44
CA ILE A 47 -6.64 -2.34 -12.73
C ILE A 47 -6.08 -0.92 -12.68
N LYS A 48 -4.76 -0.81 -12.51
CA LYS A 48 -4.07 0.47 -12.32
C LYS A 48 -4.38 1.49 -13.42
N ALA A 49 -4.32 1.07 -14.69
CA ALA A 49 -4.59 1.94 -15.83
C ALA A 49 -6.01 2.53 -15.81
N ASP A 50 -7.01 1.71 -15.49
CA ASP A 50 -8.42 2.14 -15.43
C ASP A 50 -8.65 3.12 -14.27
N LEU A 51 -8.04 2.86 -13.11
CA LEU A 51 -8.14 3.74 -11.95
C LEU A 51 -7.47 5.09 -12.21
N GLU A 52 -6.25 5.09 -12.73
CA GLU A 52 -5.52 6.33 -13.02
C GLU A 52 -6.22 7.16 -14.08
N LYS A 53 -6.75 6.51 -15.13
CA LYS A 53 -7.57 7.17 -16.13
C LYS A 53 -8.80 7.81 -15.49
N LEU A 54 -9.54 7.07 -14.65
CA LEU A 54 -10.71 7.59 -13.96
C LEU A 54 -10.38 8.81 -13.08
N LEU A 55 -9.27 8.76 -12.34
CA LEU A 55 -8.84 9.85 -11.46
C LEU A 55 -8.36 11.06 -12.27
N SER A 56 -7.63 10.84 -13.36
CA SER A 56 -7.15 11.90 -14.27
C SER A 56 -8.30 12.56 -15.02
N ASP A 57 -9.25 11.78 -15.58
CA ASP A 57 -10.43 12.30 -16.28
C ASP A 57 -11.28 13.21 -15.36
N LYS A 58 -11.24 12.96 -14.05
CA LYS A 58 -11.93 13.77 -13.01
C LYS A 58 -11.07 14.91 -12.46
N GLY A 59 -9.82 15.05 -12.90
CA GLY A 59 -8.89 16.09 -12.45
C GLY A 59 -8.35 15.90 -11.03
N TYR A 60 -8.41 14.69 -10.47
CA TYR A 60 -7.88 14.42 -9.12
C TYR A 60 -6.37 14.16 -9.09
N ILE A 61 -5.79 13.74 -10.21
CA ILE A 61 -4.34 13.54 -10.35
C ILE A 61 -3.88 14.04 -11.73
N ASP A 62 -2.63 14.52 -11.80
CA ASP A 62 -1.90 14.63 -13.06
C ASP A 62 -1.17 13.30 -13.33
N PRO A 63 -1.49 12.57 -14.40
CA PRO A 63 -0.86 11.28 -14.70
C PRO A 63 0.63 11.40 -15.09
N ASN A 64 1.14 12.62 -15.35
CA ASN A 64 2.57 12.85 -15.57
C ASN A 64 3.36 13.01 -14.27
N GLU A 65 2.69 13.33 -13.15
CA GLU A 65 3.32 13.53 -11.85
C GLU A 65 3.02 12.39 -10.86
N PHE A 66 1.80 11.86 -10.90
CA PHE A 66 1.31 10.90 -9.91
C PHE A 66 0.82 9.60 -10.57
N GLY A 67 0.99 8.52 -9.82
CA GLY A 67 0.34 7.25 -10.11
C GLY A 67 -0.21 6.59 -8.84
N ALA A 68 -1.21 5.74 -9.02
CA ALA A 68 -1.84 4.99 -7.96
C ALA A 68 -0.90 3.87 -7.45
N ALA A 69 -0.50 3.97 -6.19
CA ALA A 69 0.33 2.97 -5.52
C ALA A 69 -0.52 1.84 -4.89
N CYS A 70 -1.53 2.22 -4.10
CA CYS A 70 -2.41 1.30 -3.37
C CYS A 70 -3.73 2.01 -3.03
N ILE A 71 -4.76 1.23 -2.69
CA ILE A 71 -6.03 1.75 -2.17
C ILE A 71 -6.18 1.29 -0.71
N VAL A 72 -6.87 2.09 0.10
CA VAL A 72 -7.33 1.68 1.42
C VAL A 72 -8.76 2.10 1.65
N THR A 73 -9.55 1.22 2.26
CA THR A 73 -10.88 1.57 2.77
C THR A 73 -10.85 1.69 4.29
N PHE A 74 -11.72 2.54 4.82
CA PHE A 74 -11.95 2.69 6.26
C PHE A 74 -13.44 2.66 6.56
N GLY A 75 -13.83 2.08 7.69
CA GLY A 75 -15.22 2.03 8.10
C GLY A 75 -15.45 1.19 9.34
N TYR A 76 -16.66 0.68 9.50
CA TYR A 76 -17.01 -0.25 10.59
C TYR A 76 -17.53 -1.54 9.98
N ARG A 77 -16.97 -2.67 10.39
CA ARG A 77 -17.40 -3.99 9.94
C ARG A 77 -18.86 -4.22 10.30
N LYS A 78 -19.60 -4.83 9.38
CA LYS A 78 -21.00 -5.23 9.60
C LYS A 78 -21.11 -6.37 10.60
N GLU A 79 -20.24 -7.37 10.47
CA GLU A 79 -20.22 -8.55 11.33
C GLU A 79 -19.40 -8.29 12.59
N SER A 80 -19.90 -8.75 13.74
CA SER A 80 -19.26 -8.49 15.04
C SER A 80 -17.89 -9.15 15.21
N SER A 81 -17.62 -10.24 14.47
CA SER A 81 -16.36 -10.98 14.51
C SER A 81 -15.82 -11.26 13.11
N PRO A 82 -14.48 -11.25 12.92
CA PRO A 82 -13.88 -11.68 11.67
C PRO A 82 -14.20 -13.17 11.41
N PRO A 83 -14.52 -13.56 10.17
CA PRO A 83 -14.91 -14.94 9.85
C PRO A 83 -13.75 -15.94 10.01
N PHE A 84 -12.50 -15.44 9.99
CA PHE A 84 -11.30 -16.26 10.11
C PHE A 84 -10.33 -15.67 11.13
N LEU A 85 -9.66 -16.55 11.85
CA LEU A 85 -8.56 -16.19 12.73
C LEU A 85 -7.35 -15.70 11.91
N LYS A 86 -6.50 -14.89 12.54
CA LYS A 86 -5.25 -14.43 11.93
C LYS A 86 -4.30 -15.62 11.75
N THR A 87 -3.81 -15.81 10.53
CA THR A 87 -2.82 -16.84 10.17
C THR A 87 -1.52 -16.17 9.70
N ARG A 88 -0.37 -16.66 10.15
CA ARG A 88 0.98 -16.18 9.78
C ARG A 88 1.94 -17.37 9.69
N ARG A 89 3.03 -17.22 8.93
CA ARG A 89 4.13 -18.20 8.97
C ARG A 89 4.71 -18.27 10.38
N PRO A 90 5.23 -19.43 10.82
CA PRO A 90 5.94 -19.56 12.09
C PRO A 90 7.10 -18.56 12.20
N GLU A 91 7.36 -18.03 13.40
CA GLU A 91 8.43 -17.05 13.65
C GLU A 91 9.79 -17.50 13.13
N LYS A 92 10.15 -18.78 13.35
CA LYS A 92 11.39 -19.40 12.88
C LYS A 92 11.60 -19.35 11.36
N GLU A 93 10.56 -19.10 10.57
CA GLU A 93 10.65 -18.96 9.11
C GLU A 93 10.83 -17.50 8.66
N VAL A 94 10.60 -16.53 9.55
CA VAL A 94 10.61 -15.10 9.22
C VAL A 94 11.61 -14.29 10.05
N VAL A 95 12.16 -14.86 11.13
CA VAL A 95 13.18 -14.26 11.99
C VAL A 95 14.44 -15.13 12.01
N HIS A 96 15.60 -14.52 11.75
CA HIS A 96 16.91 -15.15 11.87
C HIS A 96 17.83 -14.24 12.70
N TRP A 97 18.36 -14.77 13.80
CA TRP A 97 19.30 -14.07 14.67
C TRP A 97 20.73 -14.39 14.24
N ILE A 98 21.53 -13.35 14.01
CA ILE A 98 22.96 -13.47 13.73
C ILE A 98 23.69 -13.15 15.03
N ASN A 99 24.42 -14.15 15.54
CA ASN A 99 25.26 -14.04 16.73
C ASN A 99 26.73 -13.84 16.33
#